data_AF-A0A6P0WX32-F1
#
_entry.id   AF-A0A6P0WX32-F1
#
_cell.length_a   1.000
_cell.length_b   1.000
_cell.length_c   1.000
_cell.angle_alpha   90.00
_cell.angle_beta   90.00
_cell.angle_gamma   90.00
#
_symmetry.space_group_name_H-M   'P 1'
#
loop_
_entity.id
_entity.type
_entity.pdbx_description
1 polymer ?
#
loop_
_entity_poly.entity_id
_entity_poly.type
_entity_poly.pdbx_seq_one_letter_code
_entity_poly.pdbx_strand_id
1 'polypeptide(L)'
;MLGYEGITAGSESVALMGEFNGVDLGDSDASRDSSVESVVLRLESSEIQLLFYLTAQQYQAVAFQQYQAGQYQEALASYDQAIKLQPDYHQVWYSRGALLCDFLRQYQEALASFDQAIKLQPDHYNAWNSRGIVLGKLGQYQEALASLDKAIKLQPDDYNAWGIRGAVLSDLGQYQEALASLDKAIKLQPDDYNAWGNRGSVLERLGQYQEALASVDQAIKLQPDDYQAWNNRGIVLSDLGQYQEALASYDQAIKLQPDFYLAWANRGIVLRDLGQYQEALASLDKAIKLQPDHYIAWANRGIVLRDLGQYQEALASVDQAIKLQPDSHQAWNQRGALLSDDFRQYQEALASLDQALKLQPDDYQAWKNRGITAGKIFNYDPFVQHLFVSHFRLEVSNAPQELIPSLEANDWEQHLTQFQASLRTST
;
A
#
# COMPACT_ATOMS: atom_id res chain seq x y z
N MET A 1 -29.08 -33.81 -4.50
CA MET A 1 -30.04 -34.76 -3.92
C MET A 1 -29.34 -36.10 -3.75
N LEU A 2 -28.67 -36.29 -2.62
CA LEU A 2 -28.28 -37.58 -2.01
C LEU A 2 -28.11 -37.24 -0.52
N GLY A 3 -28.97 -37.81 0.31
CA GLY A 3 -29.17 -37.42 1.71
C GLY A 3 -28.06 -37.94 2.62
N TYR A 4 -27.63 -37.09 3.55
CA TYR A 4 -26.92 -37.49 4.75
C TYR A 4 -27.91 -37.41 5.90
N GLU A 5 -28.35 -38.58 6.36
CA GLU A 5 -29.11 -38.73 7.59
C GLU A 5 -28.21 -38.40 8.78
N GLY A 6 -28.73 -37.55 9.68
CA GLY A 6 -28.03 -37.15 10.90
C GLY A 6 -27.88 -38.32 11.85
N ILE A 7 -26.65 -38.58 12.29
CA ILE A 7 -26.37 -39.36 13.48
C ILE A 7 -26.05 -38.36 14.59
N THR A 8 -27.01 -38.17 15.48
CA THR A 8 -26.82 -37.53 16.77
C THR A 8 -25.96 -38.43 17.66
N ALA A 9 -24.65 -38.21 17.66
CA ALA A 9 -23.71 -38.80 18.63
C ALA A 9 -22.98 -37.67 19.37
N GLY A 10 -23.74 -36.85 20.11
CA GLY A 10 -23.24 -35.66 20.81
C GLY A 10 -23.07 -35.81 22.31
N SER A 11 -23.36 -36.96 22.92
CA SER A 11 -23.39 -37.10 24.39
C SER A 11 -22.50 -38.20 24.98
N GLU A 12 -21.99 -39.15 24.19
CA GLU A 12 -21.17 -40.26 24.72
C GLU A 12 -19.66 -39.99 24.65
N SER A 13 -19.19 -39.14 23.73
CA SER A 13 -17.77 -38.81 23.58
C SER A 13 -17.22 -37.89 24.67
N VAL A 14 -18.08 -37.11 25.33
CA VAL A 14 -17.70 -36.26 26.49
C VAL A 14 -17.54 -37.10 27.76
N ALA A 15 -18.23 -38.23 27.88
CA ALA A 15 -18.13 -39.11 29.05
C ALA A 15 -16.77 -39.84 29.11
N LEU A 16 -16.19 -40.21 27.97
CA LEU A 16 -14.87 -40.86 27.90
C LEU A 16 -13.70 -39.91 28.20
N MET A 17 -13.90 -38.58 28.19
CA MET A 17 -12.84 -37.62 28.55
C MET A 17 -12.61 -37.49 30.07
N GLY A 18 -13.49 -38.05 30.91
CA GLY A 18 -13.42 -37.92 32.38
C GLY A 18 -12.70 -39.05 33.12
N GLU A 19 -12.48 -40.22 32.51
CA GLU A 19 -12.10 -41.45 33.24
C GLU A 19 -10.62 -41.87 33.11
N PHE A 20 -9.79 -41.18 32.32
CA PHE A 20 -8.37 -41.56 32.16
C PHE A 20 -7.39 -40.93 33.17
N ASN A 21 -7.88 -40.23 34.20
CA ASN A 21 -7.06 -39.75 35.32
C ASN A 21 -7.41 -40.51 36.61
N GLY A 22 -6.97 -41.77 36.70
CA GLY A 22 -6.98 -42.49 37.98
C GLY A 22 -7.12 -44.00 37.86
N VAL A 23 -6.09 -44.69 37.40
CA VAL A 23 -5.93 -46.13 37.67
C VAL A 23 -4.51 -46.37 38.18
N ASP A 24 -4.42 -46.61 39.48
CA ASP A 24 -3.25 -47.14 40.17
C ASP A 24 -3.23 -48.65 39.93
N LEU A 25 -2.22 -49.15 39.20
CA LEU A 25 -2.05 -50.57 38.91
C LEU A 25 -1.05 -51.18 39.89
N GLY A 26 -1.58 -51.83 40.92
CA GLY A 26 -0.83 -52.72 41.81
C GLY A 26 -0.43 -54.03 41.12
N ASP A 27 0.78 -54.49 41.42
CA ASP A 27 1.41 -55.74 40.97
C ASP A 27 0.48 -56.97 41.01
N SER A 28 0.39 -57.73 39.92
CA SER A 28 0.78 -59.15 39.92
C SER A 28 0.67 -59.83 38.54
N ASP A 29 1.71 -60.61 38.24
CA ASP A 29 1.81 -61.78 37.35
C ASP A 29 2.08 -61.58 35.85
N ALA A 30 3.37 -61.60 35.53
CA ALA A 30 3.94 -61.72 34.20
C ALA A 30 3.86 -63.18 33.70
N SER A 31 3.35 -63.37 32.47
CA SER A 31 3.88 -64.33 31.45
C SER A 31 2.89 -64.71 30.36
N ARG A 32 1.70 -64.07 30.27
CA ARG A 32 0.87 -64.14 29.07
C ARG A 32 0.85 -62.79 28.36
N ASP A 33 1.64 -62.75 27.30
CA ASP A 33 1.39 -61.96 26.09
C ASP A 33 1.81 -60.49 26.06
N SER A 34 3.08 -60.18 26.39
CA SER A 34 3.65 -58.85 26.12
C SER A 34 3.65 -58.49 24.62
N SER A 35 3.57 -59.48 23.72
CA SER A 35 3.38 -59.28 22.28
C SER A 35 1.95 -58.90 21.91
N VAL A 36 0.93 -59.55 22.47
CA VAL A 36 -0.47 -59.22 22.16
C VAL A 36 -0.92 -57.99 22.93
N GLU A 37 -0.50 -57.75 24.18
CA GLU A 37 -0.79 -56.48 24.86
C GLU A 37 -0.12 -55.30 24.15
N SER A 38 1.13 -55.42 23.69
CA SER A 38 1.77 -54.33 22.93
C SER A 38 1.19 -54.14 21.53
N VAL A 39 0.66 -55.20 20.89
CA VAL A 39 -0.06 -55.10 19.62
C VAL A 39 -1.48 -54.55 19.83
N VAL A 40 -2.19 -54.96 20.88
CA VAL A 40 -3.51 -54.45 21.26
C VAL A 40 -3.42 -52.98 21.68
N LEU A 41 -2.44 -52.59 22.50
CA LEU A 41 -2.19 -51.18 22.83
C LEU A 41 -1.79 -50.35 21.59
N ARG A 42 -1.06 -50.93 20.63
CA ARG A 42 -0.76 -50.26 19.35
C ARG A 42 -1.99 -50.15 18.46
N LEU A 43 -2.85 -51.18 18.43
CA LEU A 43 -4.10 -51.17 17.66
C LEU A 43 -5.09 -50.17 18.26
N GLU A 44 -5.27 -50.16 19.58
CA GLU A 44 -6.06 -49.16 20.31
C GLU A 44 -5.51 -47.74 20.10
N SER A 45 -4.18 -47.55 20.09
CA SER A 45 -3.59 -46.24 19.76
C SER A 45 -3.87 -45.80 18.32
N SER A 46 -3.92 -46.75 17.38
CA SER A 46 -4.19 -46.45 15.97
C SER A 46 -5.67 -46.15 15.71
N GLU A 47 -6.57 -46.80 16.45
CA GLU A 47 -8.01 -46.52 16.42
C GLU A 47 -8.33 -45.16 17.04
N ILE A 48 -7.68 -44.80 18.15
CA ILE A 48 -7.80 -43.48 18.78
C ILE A 48 -7.26 -42.37 17.85
N GLN A 49 -6.10 -42.59 17.23
CA GLN A 49 -5.55 -41.65 16.23
C GLN A 49 -6.48 -41.50 15.02
N LEU A 50 -7.06 -42.60 14.53
CA LEU A 50 -8.05 -42.56 13.46
C LEU A 50 -9.31 -41.80 13.89
N LEU A 51 -9.78 -41.98 15.13
CA LEU A 51 -10.92 -41.25 15.67
C LEU A 51 -10.63 -39.74 15.76
N PHE A 52 -9.45 -39.34 16.26
CA PHE A 52 -9.05 -37.93 16.27
C PHE A 52 -8.95 -37.34 14.87
N TYR A 53 -8.38 -38.09 13.92
CA TYR A 53 -8.30 -37.68 12.53
C TYR A 53 -9.68 -37.49 11.89
N LEU A 54 -10.58 -38.46 12.04
CA LEU A 54 -11.96 -38.36 11.52
C LEU A 54 -12.73 -37.22 12.19
N THR A 55 -12.54 -37.01 13.48
CA THR A 55 -13.17 -35.90 14.21
C THR A 55 -12.61 -34.55 13.75
N ALA A 56 -11.31 -34.44 13.50
CA ALA A 56 -10.69 -33.25 12.92
C ALA A 56 -11.23 -32.95 11.52
N GLN A 57 -11.46 -33.97 10.69
CA GLN A 57 -12.12 -33.81 9.38
C GLN A 57 -13.56 -33.30 9.51
N GLN A 58 -14.32 -33.76 10.51
CA GLN A 58 -15.66 -33.25 10.78
C GLN A 58 -15.63 -31.77 11.16
N TYR A 59 -14.72 -31.37 12.05
CA TYR A 59 -14.54 -29.96 12.41
C TYR A 59 -14.12 -29.11 11.21
N GLN A 60 -13.26 -29.61 10.33
CA GLN A 60 -12.92 -28.93 9.08
C GLN A 60 -14.14 -28.75 8.16
N ALA A 61 -14.96 -29.79 8.01
CA ALA A 61 -16.17 -29.71 7.19
C ALA A 61 -17.19 -28.71 7.76
N VAL A 62 -17.38 -28.70 9.08
CA VAL A 62 -18.23 -27.72 9.77
C VAL A 62 -17.67 -26.30 9.60
N ALA A 63 -16.36 -26.12 9.77
CA ALA A 63 -15.69 -24.84 9.55
C ALA A 63 -15.92 -24.32 8.12
N PHE A 64 -15.83 -25.19 7.12
CA PHE A 64 -16.09 -24.83 5.73
C PHE A 64 -17.56 -24.42 5.51
N GLN A 65 -18.53 -25.10 6.14
CA GLN A 65 -19.94 -24.69 6.05
C GLN A 65 -20.19 -23.33 6.72
N GLN A 66 -19.61 -23.11 7.90
CA GLN A 66 -19.69 -21.82 8.62
C GLN A 66 -19.07 -20.70 7.79
N TYR A 67 -17.92 -20.97 7.17
CA TYR A 67 -17.27 -20.06 6.24
C TYR A 67 -18.19 -19.66 5.08
N GLN A 68 -18.83 -20.63 4.41
CA GLN A 68 -19.78 -20.36 3.33
C GLN A 68 -21.03 -19.59 3.80
N ALA A 69 -21.41 -19.76 5.07
CA ALA A 69 -22.50 -19.02 5.71
C ALA A 69 -22.08 -17.61 6.21
N GLY A 70 -20.82 -17.19 6.04
CA GLY A 70 -20.29 -15.92 6.52
C GLY A 70 -20.02 -15.87 8.03
N GLN A 71 -20.09 -17.02 8.71
CA GLN A 71 -19.85 -17.18 10.16
C GLN A 71 -18.34 -17.36 10.42
N TYR A 72 -17.56 -16.32 10.16
CA TYR A 72 -16.10 -16.41 10.12
C TYR A 72 -15.46 -16.68 11.48
N GLN A 73 -16.03 -16.16 12.58
CA GLN A 73 -15.50 -16.40 13.92
C GLN A 73 -15.75 -17.84 14.38
N GLU A 74 -16.93 -18.37 14.07
CA GLU A 74 -17.29 -19.76 14.33
C GLU A 74 -16.45 -20.72 13.48
N ALA A 75 -16.24 -20.40 12.20
CA ALA A 75 -15.36 -21.15 11.31
C ALA A 75 -13.93 -21.22 11.85
N LEU A 76 -13.40 -20.09 12.35
CA LEU A 76 -12.08 -20.04 12.98
C LEU A 76 -12.01 -20.95 14.21
N ALA A 77 -13.01 -20.89 15.09
CA ALA A 77 -13.08 -21.75 16.27
C ALA A 77 -13.12 -23.24 15.90
N SER A 78 -13.87 -23.61 14.86
CA SER A 78 -13.93 -24.99 14.35
C SER A 78 -12.59 -25.44 13.77
N TYR A 79 -11.88 -24.59 13.02
CA TYR A 79 -10.52 -24.89 12.58
C TYR A 79 -9.53 -25.06 13.74
N ASP A 80 -9.63 -24.24 14.78
CA ASP A 80 -8.81 -24.38 15.99
C ASP A 80 -9.06 -25.72 16.71
N GLN A 81 -10.31 -26.22 16.74
CA GLN A 81 -10.61 -27.55 17.29
C GLN A 81 -10.02 -28.67 16.42
N ALA A 82 -10.13 -28.57 15.09
CA ALA A 82 -9.51 -29.52 14.19
C ALA A 82 -7.99 -29.60 14.38
N ILE A 83 -7.33 -28.45 14.56
CA ILE A 83 -5.88 -28.37 14.83
C ILE A 83 -5.51 -28.96 16.19
N LYS A 84 -6.32 -28.73 17.24
CA LYS A 84 -6.07 -29.34 18.57
C LYS A 84 -6.09 -30.86 18.52
N LEU A 85 -7.01 -31.43 17.74
CA LEU A 85 -7.14 -32.87 17.56
C LEU A 85 -6.03 -33.43 16.67
N GLN A 86 -5.68 -32.73 15.60
CA GLN A 86 -4.69 -33.16 14.62
C GLN A 86 -3.74 -32.01 14.23
N PRO A 87 -2.67 -31.76 15.02
CA PRO A 87 -1.76 -30.63 14.79
C PRO A 87 -0.95 -30.69 13.49
N ASP A 88 -0.78 -31.86 12.89
CA ASP A 88 -0.05 -32.08 11.64
C ASP A 88 -0.96 -32.00 10.39
N TYR A 89 -2.24 -31.61 10.56
CA TYR A 89 -3.17 -31.48 9.45
C TYR A 89 -2.94 -30.18 8.65
N HIS A 90 -1.97 -30.20 7.73
CA HIS A 90 -1.54 -29.03 6.95
C HIS A 90 -2.67 -28.29 6.21
N GLN A 91 -3.69 -29.01 5.71
CA GLN A 91 -4.83 -28.40 4.99
C GLN A 91 -5.66 -27.48 5.89
N VAL A 92 -5.81 -27.84 7.17
CA VAL A 92 -6.55 -27.04 8.15
C VAL A 92 -5.77 -25.78 8.50
N TRP A 93 -4.45 -25.90 8.69
CA TRP A 93 -3.58 -24.73 8.88
C TRP A 93 -3.66 -23.75 7.71
N TYR A 94 -3.63 -24.25 6.48
CA TYR A 94 -3.82 -23.40 5.29
C TYR A 94 -5.20 -22.75 5.26
N SER A 95 -6.26 -23.51 5.47
CA SER A 95 -7.65 -23.01 5.44
C SER A 95 -7.91 -21.97 6.52
N ARG A 96 -7.35 -22.18 7.72
CA ARG A 96 -7.34 -21.22 8.82
C ARG A 96 -6.60 -19.93 8.43
N GLY A 97 -5.40 -20.05 7.86
CA GLY A 97 -4.62 -18.90 7.40
C GLY A 97 -5.36 -18.07 6.35
N ALA A 98 -6.00 -18.72 5.38
CA ALA A 98 -6.81 -18.06 4.36
C ALA A 98 -7.98 -17.28 4.98
N LEU A 99 -8.74 -17.91 5.90
CA LEU A 99 -9.82 -17.26 6.62
C LEU A 99 -9.35 -16.01 7.40
N LEU A 100 -8.23 -16.13 8.10
CA LEU A 100 -7.63 -15.04 8.88
C LEU A 100 -7.20 -13.87 8.00
N CYS A 101 -6.58 -14.16 6.85
CA CYS A 101 -6.11 -13.16 5.90
C CYS A 101 -7.27 -12.45 5.19
N ASP A 102 -8.22 -13.22 4.65
CA ASP A 102 -9.17 -12.69 3.66
C ASP A 102 -10.40 -12.06 4.31
N PHE A 103 -10.82 -12.56 5.48
CA PHE A 103 -12.07 -12.13 6.13
C PHE A 103 -11.87 -11.45 7.47
N LEU A 104 -10.91 -11.92 8.28
CA LEU A 104 -10.68 -11.37 9.62
C LEU A 104 -9.58 -10.31 9.67
N ARG A 105 -8.80 -10.14 8.58
CA ARG A 105 -7.66 -9.21 8.47
C ARG A 105 -6.63 -9.38 9.60
N GLN A 106 -6.52 -10.59 10.12
CA GLN A 106 -5.62 -11.01 11.18
C GLN A 106 -4.31 -11.52 10.56
N TYR A 107 -3.52 -10.59 10.01
CA TYR A 107 -2.38 -10.92 9.15
C TYR A 107 -1.24 -11.64 9.88
N GLN A 108 -0.99 -11.31 11.15
CA GLN A 108 0.05 -11.98 11.94
C GLN A 108 -0.34 -13.44 12.26
N GLU A 109 -1.59 -13.70 12.68
CA GLU A 109 -2.05 -15.08 12.88
C GLU A 109 -2.16 -15.87 11.58
N ALA A 110 -2.52 -15.20 10.47
CA ALA A 110 -2.53 -15.81 9.15
C ALA A 110 -1.13 -16.28 8.73
N LEU A 111 -0.12 -15.42 8.90
CA LEU A 111 1.28 -15.74 8.62
C LEU A 111 1.74 -16.97 9.42
N ALA A 112 1.48 -17.00 10.73
CA ALA A 112 1.82 -18.14 11.58
C ALA A 112 1.13 -19.43 11.11
N SER A 113 -0.11 -19.34 10.61
CA SER A 113 -0.84 -20.50 10.09
C SER A 113 -0.24 -21.03 8.80
N PHE A 114 0.14 -20.14 7.87
CA PHE A 114 0.83 -20.52 6.64
C PHE A 114 2.21 -21.10 6.90
N ASP A 115 2.96 -20.56 7.87
CA ASP A 115 4.25 -21.12 8.29
C ASP A 115 4.11 -22.55 8.81
N GLN A 116 3.08 -22.86 9.60
CA GLN A 116 2.81 -24.24 10.03
C GLN A 116 2.42 -25.13 8.86
N ALA A 117 1.55 -24.66 7.95
CA ALA A 117 1.16 -25.42 6.77
C ALA A 117 2.38 -25.78 5.90
N ILE A 118 3.31 -24.84 5.70
CA ILE A 118 4.55 -25.04 4.94
C ILE A 118 5.52 -25.97 5.67
N LYS A 119 5.64 -25.84 6.99
CA LYS A 119 6.48 -26.72 7.81
C LYS A 119 6.04 -28.18 7.70
N LEU A 120 4.74 -28.41 7.68
CA LEU A 120 4.14 -29.74 7.55
C LEU A 120 4.20 -30.27 6.11
N GLN A 121 3.99 -29.39 5.12
CA GLN A 121 3.99 -29.73 3.70
C GLN A 121 4.79 -28.70 2.88
N PRO A 122 6.12 -28.88 2.74
CA PRO A 122 7.00 -27.88 2.12
C PRO A 122 6.79 -27.60 0.62
N ASP A 123 6.10 -28.48 -0.10
CA ASP A 123 5.75 -28.36 -1.52
C ASP A 123 4.33 -27.80 -1.75
N HIS A 124 3.63 -27.38 -0.69
CA HIS A 124 2.32 -26.75 -0.79
C HIS A 124 2.44 -25.32 -1.37
N TYR A 125 2.42 -25.22 -2.70
CA TYR A 125 2.63 -23.94 -3.41
C TYR A 125 1.61 -22.85 -3.02
N ASN A 126 0.33 -23.20 -2.82
CA ASN A 126 -0.70 -22.25 -2.38
C ASN A 126 -0.38 -21.62 -1.02
N ALA A 127 0.18 -22.39 -0.08
CA ALA A 127 0.58 -21.86 1.22
C ALA A 127 1.77 -20.88 1.08
N TRP A 128 2.73 -21.16 0.19
CA TRP A 128 3.80 -20.23 -0.15
C TRP A 128 3.28 -18.95 -0.81
N ASN A 129 2.32 -19.06 -1.73
CA ASN A 129 1.69 -17.92 -2.39
C ASN A 129 0.93 -17.05 -1.38
N SER A 130 0.06 -17.64 -0.56
CA SER A 130 -0.70 -16.92 0.47
C SER A 130 0.19 -16.31 1.55
N ARG A 131 1.30 -16.98 1.91
CA ARG A 131 2.34 -16.39 2.77
C ARG A 131 2.94 -15.14 2.13
N GLY A 132 3.26 -15.18 0.83
CA GLY A 132 3.75 -14.04 0.07
C GLY A 132 2.78 -12.84 0.12
N ILE A 133 1.49 -13.09 -0.10
CA ILE A 133 0.44 -12.06 -0.02
C ILE A 133 0.41 -11.41 1.37
N VAL A 134 0.39 -12.22 2.44
CA VAL A 134 0.30 -11.71 3.81
C VAL A 134 1.55 -10.92 4.20
N LEU A 135 2.74 -11.39 3.82
CA LEU A 135 3.99 -10.67 4.05
C LEU A 135 4.00 -9.32 3.32
N GLY A 136 3.49 -9.27 2.09
CA GLY A 136 3.29 -8.02 1.36
C GLY A 136 2.38 -7.04 2.11
N LYS A 137 1.23 -7.52 2.63
CA LYS A 137 0.32 -6.70 3.45
C LYS A 137 0.94 -6.22 4.77
N LEU A 138 1.93 -6.95 5.29
CA LEU A 138 2.70 -6.58 6.50
C LEU A 138 3.90 -5.67 6.19
N GLY A 139 4.16 -5.34 4.92
CA GLY A 139 5.33 -4.55 4.49
C GLY A 139 6.65 -5.33 4.48
N GLN A 140 6.59 -6.65 4.66
CA GLN A 140 7.74 -7.55 4.68
C GLN A 140 8.09 -8.03 3.26
N TYR A 141 8.39 -7.07 2.38
CA TYR A 141 8.44 -7.30 0.93
C TYR A 141 9.54 -8.30 0.49
N GLN A 142 10.73 -8.27 1.09
CA GLN A 142 11.81 -9.21 0.72
C GLN A 142 11.44 -10.67 1.03
N GLU A 143 10.80 -10.91 2.18
CA GLU A 143 10.35 -12.23 2.60
C GLU A 143 9.13 -12.68 1.79
N ALA A 144 8.29 -11.73 1.38
CA ALA A 144 7.20 -11.96 0.44
C ALA A 144 7.73 -12.48 -0.90
N LEU A 145 8.74 -11.81 -1.47
CA LEU A 145 9.38 -12.24 -2.73
C LEU A 145 9.98 -13.65 -2.61
N ALA A 146 10.71 -13.94 -1.53
CA ALA A 146 11.28 -15.28 -1.32
C ALA A 146 10.19 -16.37 -1.28
N SER A 147 9.03 -16.07 -0.71
CA SER A 147 7.88 -16.98 -0.65
C SER A 147 7.26 -17.18 -2.03
N LEU A 148 7.09 -16.10 -2.79
CA LEU A 148 6.52 -16.13 -4.14
C LEU A 148 7.45 -16.83 -5.13
N ASP A 149 8.77 -16.60 -5.05
CA ASP A 149 9.77 -17.30 -5.85
C ASP A 149 9.73 -18.82 -5.57
N LYS A 150 9.50 -19.21 -4.31
CA LYS A 150 9.32 -20.62 -3.94
C LYS A 150 8.02 -21.19 -4.51
N ALA A 151 6.91 -20.45 -4.44
CA ALA A 151 5.63 -20.84 -5.04
C ALA A 151 5.76 -21.03 -6.56
N ILE A 152 6.36 -20.07 -7.26
CA ILE A 152 6.62 -20.11 -8.71
C ILE A 152 7.54 -21.28 -9.09
N LYS A 153 8.56 -21.57 -8.27
CA LYS A 153 9.43 -22.73 -8.52
C LYS A 153 8.67 -24.06 -8.42
N LEU A 154 7.68 -24.15 -7.53
CA LEU A 154 6.83 -25.32 -7.38
C LEU A 154 5.78 -25.41 -8.50
N GLN A 155 5.17 -24.28 -8.87
CA GLN A 155 4.13 -24.17 -9.90
C GLN A 155 4.40 -22.99 -10.86
N PRO A 156 5.20 -23.19 -11.93
CA PRO A 156 5.67 -22.08 -12.80
C PRO A 156 4.59 -21.44 -13.68
N ASP A 157 3.44 -22.08 -13.84
CA ASP A 157 2.28 -21.67 -14.63
C ASP A 157 1.17 -21.02 -13.79
N ASP A 158 1.36 -20.85 -12.48
CA ASP A 158 0.44 -20.08 -11.64
C ASP A 158 0.57 -18.58 -11.92
N TYR A 159 -0.34 -18.05 -12.74
CA TYR A 159 -0.37 -16.64 -13.10
C TYR A 159 -0.54 -15.72 -11.89
N ASN A 160 -1.26 -16.16 -10.84
CA ASN A 160 -1.50 -15.35 -9.64
C ASN A 160 -0.19 -15.08 -8.91
N ALA A 161 0.65 -16.09 -8.73
CA ALA A 161 1.95 -15.93 -8.07
C ALA A 161 2.86 -14.94 -8.84
N TRP A 162 2.84 -14.99 -10.18
CA TRP A 162 3.55 -14.02 -11.02
C TRP A 162 2.99 -12.59 -10.89
N GLY A 163 1.66 -12.44 -10.87
CA GLY A 163 1.00 -11.15 -10.71
C GLY A 163 1.28 -10.51 -9.35
N ILE A 164 1.19 -11.29 -8.27
CA ILE A 164 1.51 -10.85 -6.90
C ILE A 164 2.99 -10.50 -6.78
N ARG A 165 3.89 -11.31 -7.34
CA ARG A 165 5.32 -10.98 -7.39
C ARG A 165 5.56 -9.64 -8.09
N GLY A 166 4.86 -9.40 -9.20
CA GLY A 166 4.88 -8.13 -9.90
C GLY A 166 4.49 -6.94 -9.01
N ALA A 167 3.38 -7.06 -8.28
CA ALA A 167 2.92 -6.03 -7.34
C ALA A 167 3.95 -5.77 -6.22
N VAL A 168 4.46 -6.82 -5.57
CA VAL A 168 5.46 -6.69 -4.49
C VAL A 168 6.78 -6.06 -4.99
N LEU A 169 7.23 -6.42 -6.20
CA LEU A 169 8.40 -5.79 -6.83
C LEU A 169 8.17 -4.31 -7.11
N SER A 170 6.95 -3.94 -7.52
CA SER A 170 6.58 -2.54 -7.72
C SER A 170 6.65 -1.76 -6.42
N ASP A 171 6.15 -2.32 -5.31
CA ASP A 171 6.21 -1.68 -3.98
C ASP A 171 7.66 -1.51 -3.48
N LEU A 172 8.58 -2.38 -3.92
CA LEU A 172 10.02 -2.27 -3.67
C LEU A 172 10.76 -1.31 -4.62
N GLY A 173 10.07 -0.72 -5.60
CA GLY A 173 10.67 0.13 -6.62
C GLY A 173 11.47 -0.64 -7.69
N GLN A 174 11.38 -1.97 -7.73
CA GLN A 174 12.04 -2.84 -8.72
C GLN A 174 11.19 -2.96 -9.99
N TYR A 175 10.92 -1.83 -10.63
CA TYR A 175 9.91 -1.72 -11.69
C TYR A 175 10.17 -2.58 -12.93
N GLN A 176 11.42 -2.77 -13.34
CA GLN A 176 11.74 -3.61 -14.50
C GLN A 176 11.42 -5.10 -14.25
N GLU A 177 11.76 -5.60 -13.05
CA GLU A 177 11.46 -6.98 -12.67
C GLU A 177 9.96 -7.18 -12.40
N ALA A 178 9.29 -6.14 -11.88
CA ALA A 178 7.85 -6.11 -11.73
C ALA A 178 7.17 -6.28 -13.10
N LEU A 179 7.58 -5.49 -14.10
CA LEU A 179 7.05 -5.55 -15.45
C LEU A 179 7.22 -6.95 -16.07
N ALA A 180 8.41 -7.55 -15.95
CA ALA A 180 8.67 -8.89 -16.46
C ALA A 180 7.77 -9.97 -15.81
N SER A 181 7.49 -9.82 -14.52
CA SER A 181 6.60 -10.73 -13.78
C SER A 181 5.14 -10.57 -14.22
N LEU A 182 4.69 -9.33 -14.42
CA LEU A 182 3.33 -9.02 -14.88
C LEU A 182 3.10 -9.46 -16.34
N ASP A 183 4.09 -9.26 -17.22
CA ASP A 183 4.06 -9.78 -18.59
C ASP A 183 3.94 -11.31 -18.61
N LYS A 184 4.63 -11.99 -17.69
CA LYS A 184 4.53 -13.44 -17.53
C LYS A 184 3.14 -13.87 -17.03
N ALA A 185 2.56 -13.15 -16.06
CA ALA A 185 1.20 -13.39 -15.58
C ALA A 185 0.17 -13.23 -16.71
N ILE A 186 0.21 -12.12 -17.45
CA ILE A 186 -0.69 -11.85 -18.59
C ILE A 186 -0.53 -12.89 -19.70
N LYS A 187 0.70 -13.36 -19.97
CA LYS A 187 0.93 -14.41 -20.95
C LYS A 187 0.27 -15.74 -20.55
N LEU A 188 0.24 -16.04 -19.25
CA LEU A 188 -0.41 -17.24 -18.71
C LEU A 188 -1.94 -17.07 -18.67
N GLN A 189 -2.41 -15.89 -18.27
CA GLN A 189 -3.84 -15.56 -18.13
C GLN A 189 -4.13 -14.16 -18.72
N PRO A 190 -4.49 -14.08 -20.02
CA PRO A 190 -4.66 -12.79 -20.70
C PRO A 190 -5.85 -11.94 -20.28
N ASP A 191 -6.82 -12.52 -19.56
CA ASP A 191 -8.03 -11.86 -19.06
C ASP A 191 -7.94 -11.45 -17.58
N ASP A 192 -6.77 -11.62 -16.94
CA ASP A 192 -6.53 -11.11 -15.58
C ASP A 192 -6.40 -9.58 -15.59
N TYR A 193 -7.51 -8.90 -15.28
CA TYR A 193 -7.56 -7.44 -15.26
C TYR A 193 -6.63 -6.84 -14.19
N ASN A 194 -6.35 -7.55 -13.08
CA ASN A 194 -5.46 -7.05 -12.03
C ASN A 194 -4.02 -6.98 -12.54
N ALA A 195 -3.56 -8.00 -13.28
CA ALA A 195 -2.25 -8.00 -13.89
C ALA A 195 -2.09 -6.86 -14.92
N TRP A 196 -3.12 -6.60 -15.74
CA TRP A 196 -3.14 -5.47 -16.67
C TRP A 196 -3.10 -4.10 -15.96
N GLY A 197 -3.88 -3.94 -14.90
CA GLY A 197 -3.91 -2.70 -14.09
C GLY A 197 -2.55 -2.44 -13.42
N ASN A 198 -1.98 -3.46 -12.77
CA ASN A 198 -0.67 -3.37 -12.14
C ASN A 198 0.45 -3.11 -13.16
N ARG A 199 0.36 -3.72 -14.35
CA ARG A 199 1.29 -3.44 -15.45
C ARG A 199 1.22 -1.99 -15.88
N GLY A 200 0.01 -1.44 -16.01
CA GLY A 200 -0.22 -0.02 -16.27
C GLY A 200 0.47 0.88 -15.24
N SER A 201 0.26 0.62 -13.95
CA SER A 201 0.90 1.37 -12.87
C SER A 201 2.43 1.28 -12.91
N VAL A 202 3.00 0.11 -13.16
CA VAL A 202 4.46 -0.06 -13.27
C VAL A 202 5.03 0.69 -14.48
N LEU A 203 4.34 0.68 -15.61
CA LEU A 203 4.75 1.40 -16.82
C LEU A 203 4.70 2.91 -16.64
N GLU A 204 3.69 3.42 -15.91
CA GLU A 204 3.62 4.82 -15.50
C GLU A 204 4.86 5.23 -14.70
N ARG A 205 5.23 4.44 -13.67
CA ARG A 205 6.45 4.68 -12.86
C ARG A 205 7.74 4.63 -13.68
N LEU A 206 7.76 3.89 -14.78
CA LEU A 206 8.87 3.83 -15.73
C LEU A 206 8.86 4.96 -16.77
N GLY A 207 7.85 5.85 -16.76
CA GLY A 207 7.66 6.90 -17.76
C GLY A 207 7.17 6.41 -19.12
N GLN A 208 6.74 5.15 -19.22
CA GLN A 208 6.24 4.51 -20.44
C GLN A 208 4.73 4.72 -20.59
N TYR A 209 4.33 5.99 -20.64
CA TYR A 209 2.93 6.39 -20.45
C TYR A 209 1.96 5.86 -21.53
N GLN A 210 2.41 5.70 -22.77
CA GLN A 210 1.55 5.18 -23.84
C GLN A 210 1.27 3.68 -23.65
N GLU A 211 2.28 2.87 -23.32
CA GLU A 211 2.06 1.47 -22.96
C GLU A 211 1.27 1.33 -21.65
N ALA A 212 1.46 2.26 -20.71
CA ALA A 212 0.70 2.31 -19.48
C ALA A 212 -0.81 2.48 -19.76
N LEU A 213 -1.16 3.46 -20.60
CA LEU A 213 -2.55 3.74 -20.98
C LEU A 213 -3.19 2.54 -21.66
N ALA A 214 -2.50 1.91 -22.61
CA ALA A 214 -2.99 0.70 -23.28
C ALA A 214 -3.24 -0.45 -22.30
N SER A 215 -2.40 -0.59 -21.27
CA SER A 215 -2.55 -1.63 -20.25
C SER A 215 -3.75 -1.38 -19.35
N VAL A 216 -3.93 -0.14 -18.88
CA VAL A 216 -5.07 0.23 -18.04
C VAL A 216 -6.39 0.19 -18.83
N ASP A 217 -6.40 0.61 -20.10
CA ASP A 217 -7.57 0.49 -20.97
C ASP A 217 -7.97 -0.99 -21.18
N GLN A 218 -6.98 -1.90 -21.28
CA GLN A 218 -7.24 -3.33 -21.34
C GLN A 218 -7.80 -3.87 -20.02
N ALA A 219 -7.32 -3.40 -18.86
CA ALA A 219 -7.88 -3.74 -17.55
C ALA A 219 -9.36 -3.30 -17.45
N ILE A 220 -9.68 -2.06 -17.83
CA ILE A 220 -11.05 -1.52 -17.83
C ILE A 220 -11.94 -2.28 -18.80
N LYS A 221 -11.43 -2.68 -19.97
CA LYS A 221 -12.18 -3.48 -20.93
C LYS A 221 -12.59 -4.85 -20.34
N LEU A 222 -11.71 -5.46 -19.55
CA LEU A 222 -11.95 -6.73 -18.88
C LEU A 222 -12.89 -6.56 -17.66
N GLN A 223 -12.69 -5.49 -16.88
CA GLN A 223 -13.47 -5.18 -15.68
C GLN A 223 -13.92 -3.69 -15.67
N PRO A 224 -15.06 -3.36 -16.30
CA PRO A 224 -15.47 -1.96 -16.48
C PRO A 224 -15.91 -1.22 -15.21
N ASP A 225 -16.23 -1.94 -14.15
CA ASP A 225 -16.65 -1.41 -12.83
C ASP A 225 -15.50 -1.31 -11.82
N ASP A 226 -14.25 -1.62 -12.23
CA ASP A 226 -13.07 -1.40 -11.40
C ASP A 226 -12.72 0.09 -11.32
N TYR A 227 -13.13 0.73 -10.23
CA TYR A 227 -12.85 2.14 -9.96
C TYR A 227 -11.35 2.44 -9.83
N GLN A 228 -10.52 1.46 -9.43
CA GLN A 228 -9.07 1.66 -9.30
C GLN A 228 -8.43 1.76 -10.68
N ALA A 229 -8.85 0.93 -11.64
CA ALA A 229 -8.41 1.01 -13.02
C ALA A 229 -8.79 2.37 -13.66
N TRP A 230 -10.01 2.88 -13.43
CA TRP A 230 -10.40 4.21 -13.87
C TRP A 230 -9.56 5.33 -13.26
N ASN A 231 -9.23 5.25 -11.97
CA ASN A 231 -8.32 6.20 -11.34
C ASN A 231 -6.91 6.12 -11.94
N ASN A 232 -6.36 4.93 -12.13
CA ASN A 232 -5.03 4.74 -12.72
C ASN A 232 -4.97 5.27 -14.16
N ARG A 233 -6.06 5.11 -14.93
CA ARG A 233 -6.20 5.70 -16.25
C ARG A 233 -6.12 7.21 -16.18
N GLY A 234 -6.81 7.82 -15.21
CA GLY A 234 -6.74 9.26 -14.96
C GLY A 234 -5.32 9.74 -14.64
N ILE A 235 -4.56 8.99 -13.85
CA ILE A 235 -3.16 9.31 -13.51
C ILE A 235 -2.31 9.32 -14.79
N VAL A 236 -2.33 8.23 -15.55
CA VAL A 236 -1.57 8.11 -16.80
C VAL A 236 -1.92 9.21 -17.80
N LEU A 237 -3.20 9.54 -17.95
CA LEU A 237 -3.66 10.60 -18.84
C LEU A 237 -3.20 11.99 -18.37
N SER A 238 -3.18 12.22 -17.05
CA SER A 238 -2.64 13.44 -16.46
C SER A 238 -1.15 13.59 -16.77
N ASP A 239 -0.37 12.52 -16.66
CA ASP A 239 1.07 12.52 -16.98
C ASP A 239 1.34 12.73 -18.48
N LEU A 240 0.41 12.30 -19.34
CA LEU A 240 0.38 12.59 -20.77
C LEU A 240 -0.09 14.02 -21.11
N GLY A 241 -0.53 14.82 -20.12
CA GLY A 241 -1.12 16.14 -20.32
C GLY A 241 -2.53 16.13 -20.92
N GLN A 242 -3.18 14.96 -20.99
CA GLN A 242 -4.55 14.76 -21.49
C GLN A 242 -5.56 15.00 -20.36
N TYR A 243 -5.60 16.24 -19.86
CA TYR A 243 -6.31 16.59 -18.64
C TYR A 243 -7.84 16.40 -18.71
N GLN A 244 -8.47 16.63 -19.87
CA GLN A 244 -9.92 16.46 -20.00
C GLN A 244 -10.32 14.99 -19.91
N GLU A 245 -9.58 14.10 -20.57
CA GLU A 245 -9.77 12.66 -20.51
C GLU A 245 -9.42 12.10 -19.12
N ALA A 246 -8.43 12.68 -18.45
CA ALA A 246 -8.11 12.36 -17.06
C ALA A 246 -9.30 12.68 -16.13
N LEU A 247 -9.90 13.86 -16.24
CA LEU A 247 -11.10 14.23 -15.46
C LEU A 247 -12.25 13.25 -15.68
N ALA A 248 -12.54 12.90 -16.94
CA ALA A 248 -13.58 11.92 -17.25
C ALA A 248 -13.32 10.56 -16.59
N SER A 249 -12.05 10.15 -16.50
CA SER A 249 -11.65 8.90 -15.85
C SER A 249 -11.83 8.97 -14.33
N TYR A 250 -11.44 10.08 -13.70
CA TYR A 250 -11.67 10.28 -12.26
C TYR A 250 -13.16 10.39 -11.92
N ASP A 251 -13.96 11.07 -12.74
CA ASP A 251 -15.41 11.15 -12.56
C ASP A 251 -16.06 9.77 -12.65
N GLN A 252 -15.58 8.92 -13.55
CA GLN A 252 -16.06 7.53 -13.65
C GLN A 252 -15.63 6.69 -12.43
N ALA A 253 -14.41 6.85 -11.93
CA ALA A 253 -13.97 6.22 -10.68
C ALA A 253 -14.83 6.65 -9.48
N ILE A 254 -15.13 7.95 -9.35
CA ILE A 254 -15.98 8.52 -8.30
C ILE A 254 -17.43 8.02 -8.42
N LYS A 255 -17.94 7.88 -9.64
CA LYS A 255 -19.29 7.35 -9.88
C LYS A 255 -19.41 5.90 -9.41
N LEU A 256 -18.38 5.09 -9.64
CA LEU A 256 -18.33 3.70 -9.22
C LEU A 256 -18.11 3.58 -7.70
N GLN A 257 -17.19 4.37 -7.15
CA GLN A 257 -16.85 4.36 -5.72
C GLN A 257 -16.79 5.80 -5.15
N PRO A 258 -17.92 6.36 -4.67
CA PRO A 258 -17.99 7.76 -4.25
C PRO A 258 -17.15 8.16 -3.04
N ASP A 259 -16.74 7.20 -2.20
CA ASP A 259 -15.89 7.40 -1.02
C ASP A 259 -14.40 7.17 -1.30
N PHE A 260 -14.01 6.88 -2.56
CA PHE A 260 -12.62 6.71 -2.94
C PHE A 260 -11.91 8.07 -2.99
N TYR A 261 -11.31 8.46 -1.88
CA TYR A 261 -10.72 9.79 -1.68
C TYR A 261 -9.60 10.12 -2.67
N LEU A 262 -8.85 9.13 -3.17
CA LEU A 262 -7.75 9.35 -4.12
C LEU A 262 -8.25 9.90 -5.45
N ALA A 263 -9.37 9.41 -5.99
CA ALA A 263 -9.94 9.95 -7.21
C ALA A 263 -10.39 11.40 -7.04
N TRP A 264 -10.96 11.77 -5.88
CA TRP A 264 -11.28 13.16 -5.56
C TRP A 264 -10.05 14.06 -5.47
N ALA A 265 -8.98 13.58 -4.82
CA ALA A 265 -7.73 14.32 -4.71
C ALA A 265 -7.09 14.56 -6.09
N ASN A 266 -6.97 13.50 -6.89
CA ASN A 266 -6.39 13.55 -8.24
C ASN A 266 -7.21 14.42 -9.19
N ARG A 267 -8.55 14.32 -9.13
CA ARG A 267 -9.45 15.23 -9.83
C ARG A 267 -9.20 16.68 -9.46
N GLY A 268 -9.03 16.98 -8.17
CA GLY A 268 -8.72 18.33 -7.69
C GLY A 268 -7.41 18.88 -8.24
N ILE A 269 -6.37 18.04 -8.33
CA ILE A 269 -5.07 18.41 -8.92
C ILE A 269 -5.23 18.75 -10.40
N VAL A 270 -5.89 17.90 -11.18
CA VAL A 270 -6.10 18.14 -12.62
C VAL A 270 -6.99 19.36 -12.88
N LEU A 271 -8.03 19.59 -12.07
CA LEU A 271 -8.86 20.79 -12.17
C LEU A 271 -8.05 22.07 -11.93
N ARG A 272 -7.11 22.06 -10.98
CA ARG A 272 -6.20 23.19 -10.77
C ARG A 272 -5.35 23.43 -12.02
N ASP A 273 -4.79 22.38 -12.62
CA ASP A 273 -3.95 22.49 -13.80
C ASP A 273 -4.73 23.02 -15.03
N LEU A 274 -6.05 22.80 -15.05
CA LEU A 274 -6.99 23.40 -16.02
C LEU A 274 -7.48 24.82 -15.63
N GLY A 275 -7.03 25.38 -14.51
CA GLY A 275 -7.44 26.69 -14.00
C GLY A 275 -8.83 26.73 -13.36
N GLN A 276 -9.46 25.56 -13.13
CA GLN A 276 -10.80 25.42 -12.55
C GLN A 276 -10.74 25.37 -11.02
N TYR A 277 -10.20 26.43 -10.40
CA TYR A 277 -9.81 26.44 -8.99
C TYR A 277 -10.96 26.19 -7.99
N GLN A 278 -12.17 26.69 -8.25
CA GLN A 278 -13.31 26.47 -7.34
C GLN A 278 -13.73 24.99 -7.29
N GLU A 279 -13.76 24.32 -8.44
CA GLU A 279 -14.08 22.89 -8.53
C GLU A 279 -12.94 22.03 -7.98
N ALA A 280 -11.70 22.47 -8.17
CA ALA A 280 -10.52 21.86 -7.57
C ALA A 280 -10.62 21.86 -6.04
N LEU A 281 -10.95 23.01 -5.44
CA LEU A 281 -11.12 23.17 -4.00
C LEU A 281 -12.22 22.25 -3.47
N ALA A 282 -13.39 22.22 -4.14
CA ALA A 282 -14.49 21.34 -3.75
C ALA A 282 -14.11 19.85 -3.77
N SER A 283 -13.31 19.44 -4.76
CA SER A 283 -12.82 18.06 -4.88
C SER A 283 -11.84 17.71 -3.78
N LEU A 284 -10.91 18.61 -3.46
CA LEU A 284 -9.92 18.42 -2.39
C LEU A 284 -10.58 18.42 -0.99
N ASP A 285 -11.55 19.30 -0.76
CA ASP A 285 -12.37 19.31 0.47
C ASP A 285 -13.12 17.99 0.65
N LYS A 286 -13.64 17.42 -0.46
CA LYS A 286 -14.30 16.11 -0.43
C LYS A 286 -13.31 14.99 -0.12
N ALA A 287 -12.11 15.00 -0.70
CA ALA A 287 -11.05 14.04 -0.39
C ALA A 287 -10.65 14.09 1.10
N ILE A 288 -10.44 15.29 1.65
CA ILE A 288 -10.09 15.51 3.06
C ILE A 288 -11.22 15.06 3.99
N LYS A 289 -12.48 15.30 3.62
CA LYS A 289 -13.62 14.83 4.42
C LYS A 289 -13.67 13.30 4.50
N LEU A 290 -13.29 12.61 3.43
CA LEU A 290 -13.26 11.15 3.36
C LEU A 290 -12.02 10.58 4.09
N GLN A 291 -10.87 11.22 3.92
CA GLN A 291 -9.59 10.81 4.52
C GLN A 291 -8.87 12.03 5.13
N PRO A 292 -9.14 12.38 6.39
CA PRO A 292 -8.63 13.61 7.01
C PRO A 292 -7.11 13.68 7.22
N ASP A 293 -6.43 12.53 7.23
CA ASP A 293 -4.98 12.41 7.41
C ASP A 293 -4.20 12.38 6.09
N HIS A 294 -4.88 12.50 4.94
CA HIS A 294 -4.23 12.51 3.63
C HIS A 294 -3.53 13.84 3.37
N TYR A 295 -2.25 13.93 3.76
CA TYR A 295 -1.47 15.18 3.72
C TYR A 295 -1.36 15.79 2.30
N ILE A 296 -1.32 14.95 1.25
CA ILE A 296 -1.22 15.42 -0.15
C ILE A 296 -2.46 16.24 -0.55
N ALA A 297 -3.65 15.86 -0.08
CA ALA A 297 -4.86 16.64 -0.35
C ALA A 297 -4.83 17.99 0.39
N TRP A 298 -4.32 18.03 1.63
CA TRP A 298 -4.12 19.27 2.37
C TRP A 298 -3.11 20.22 1.70
N ALA A 299 -1.97 19.69 1.24
CA ALA A 299 -0.96 20.47 0.53
C ALA A 299 -1.54 21.06 -0.78
N ASN A 300 -2.20 20.24 -1.60
CA ASN A 300 -2.81 20.71 -2.84
C ASN A 300 -3.97 21.68 -2.60
N ARG A 301 -4.73 21.50 -1.51
CA ARG A 301 -5.74 22.47 -1.08
C ARG A 301 -5.10 23.83 -0.78
N GLY A 302 -3.95 23.83 -0.09
CA GLY A 302 -3.17 25.04 0.15
C GLY A 302 -2.78 25.77 -1.13
N ILE A 303 -2.29 25.04 -2.14
CA ILE A 303 -1.95 25.60 -3.46
C ILE A 303 -3.19 26.22 -4.11
N VAL A 304 -4.30 25.49 -4.20
CA VAL A 304 -5.53 25.96 -4.84
C VAL A 304 -6.10 27.20 -4.13
N LEU A 305 -6.05 27.23 -2.80
CA LEU A 305 -6.49 28.39 -2.01
C LEU A 305 -5.60 29.61 -2.28
N ARG A 306 -4.29 29.42 -2.41
CA ARG A 306 -3.36 30.49 -2.79
C ARG A 306 -3.71 31.03 -4.18
N ASP A 307 -3.99 30.15 -5.15
CA ASP A 307 -4.38 30.55 -6.52
C ASP A 307 -5.72 31.30 -6.54
N LEU A 308 -6.60 31.04 -5.58
CA LEU A 308 -7.85 31.78 -5.33
C LEU A 308 -7.66 33.08 -4.53
N GLY A 309 -6.44 33.39 -4.06
CA GLY A 309 -6.15 34.55 -3.21
C GLY A 309 -6.57 34.40 -1.74
N GLN A 310 -6.94 33.19 -1.30
CA GLN A 310 -7.36 32.85 0.06
C GLN A 310 -6.14 32.44 0.91
N TYR A 311 -5.24 33.39 1.15
CA TYR A 311 -3.90 33.12 1.69
C TYR A 311 -3.89 32.59 3.12
N GLN A 312 -4.84 33.01 3.97
CA GLN A 312 -4.91 32.55 5.37
C GLN A 312 -5.32 31.08 5.44
N GLU A 313 -6.33 30.69 4.69
CA GLU A 313 -6.80 29.32 4.58
C GLU A 313 -5.77 28.44 3.87
N ALA A 314 -5.04 29.01 2.90
CA ALA A 314 -3.91 28.33 2.27
C ALA A 314 -2.84 27.94 3.29
N LEU A 315 -2.41 28.90 4.14
CA LEU A 315 -1.38 28.67 5.16
C LEU A 315 -1.84 27.61 6.16
N ALA A 316 -3.09 27.71 6.64
CA ALA A 316 -3.66 26.72 7.54
C ALA A 316 -3.70 25.30 6.92
N SER A 317 -3.94 25.20 5.62
CA SER A 317 -3.96 23.90 4.91
C SER A 317 -2.56 23.31 4.80
N VAL A 318 -1.56 24.13 4.47
CA VAL A 318 -0.16 23.70 4.39
C VAL A 318 0.37 23.32 5.78
N ASP A 319 0.05 24.10 6.82
CA ASP A 319 0.41 23.77 8.21
C ASP A 319 -0.20 22.44 8.66
N GLN A 320 -1.44 22.16 8.26
CA GLN A 320 -2.08 20.87 8.53
C GLN A 320 -1.39 19.73 7.76
N ALA A 321 -0.98 19.94 6.52
CA ALA A 321 -0.19 18.96 5.76
C ALA A 321 1.15 18.64 6.45
N ILE A 322 1.86 19.66 6.93
CA ILE A 322 3.12 19.51 7.69
C ILE A 322 2.89 18.78 9.02
N LYS A 323 1.79 19.09 9.72
CA LYS A 323 1.45 18.39 10.97
C LYS A 323 1.23 16.90 10.75
N LEU A 324 0.60 16.53 9.64
CA LEU A 324 0.36 15.14 9.26
C LEU A 324 1.64 14.43 8.79
N GLN A 325 2.47 15.13 8.01
CA GLN A 325 3.70 14.60 7.44
C GLN A 325 4.87 15.60 7.62
N PRO A 326 5.53 15.63 8.80
CA PRO A 326 6.56 16.63 9.12
C PRO A 326 7.85 16.55 8.30
N ASP A 327 8.10 15.43 7.62
CA ASP A 327 9.25 15.18 6.75
C ASP A 327 8.97 15.50 5.27
N SER A 328 7.79 16.05 4.93
CA SER A 328 7.47 16.47 3.57
C SER A 328 8.19 17.78 3.21
N HIS A 329 9.33 17.68 2.51
CA HIS A 329 10.08 18.85 2.03
C HIS A 329 9.21 19.78 1.14
N GLN A 330 8.32 19.20 0.33
CA GLN A 330 7.41 19.95 -0.55
C GLN A 330 6.44 20.83 0.25
N ALA A 331 5.88 20.33 1.34
CA ALA A 331 4.96 21.11 2.18
C ALA A 331 5.70 22.27 2.89
N TRP A 332 6.91 22.03 3.38
CA TRP A 332 7.77 23.09 3.95
C TRP A 332 8.14 24.16 2.91
N ASN A 333 8.47 23.75 1.68
CA ASN A 333 8.73 24.67 0.59
C ASN A 333 7.50 25.52 0.23
N GLN A 334 6.31 24.90 0.15
CA GLN A 334 5.05 25.61 -0.07
C GLN A 334 4.75 26.63 1.04
N ARG A 335 4.97 26.26 2.30
CA ARG A 335 4.81 27.17 3.44
C ARG A 335 5.75 28.36 3.32
N GLY A 336 7.02 28.09 3.01
CA GLY A 336 8.04 29.12 2.81
C GLY A 336 7.68 30.11 1.70
N ALA A 337 7.25 29.60 0.54
CA ALA A 337 6.79 30.43 -0.57
C ALA A 337 5.60 31.31 -0.18
N LEU A 338 4.57 30.72 0.46
CA LEU A 338 3.37 31.44 0.90
C LEU A 338 3.71 32.56 1.90
N LEU A 339 4.54 32.27 2.90
CA LEU A 339 4.97 33.25 3.90
C LEU A 339 5.79 34.40 3.29
N SER A 340 6.61 34.09 2.28
CA SER A 340 7.45 35.06 1.58
C SER A 340 6.66 35.95 0.62
N ASP A 341 5.81 35.35 -0.20
CA ASP A 341 5.09 36.04 -1.28
C ASP A 341 3.87 36.80 -0.75
N ASP A 342 3.07 36.16 0.11
CA ASP A 342 1.73 36.65 0.44
C ASP A 342 1.67 37.32 1.83
N PHE A 343 2.48 36.87 2.80
CA PHE A 343 2.48 37.40 4.17
C PHE A 343 3.65 38.34 4.48
N ARG A 344 4.69 38.36 3.64
CA ARG A 344 5.94 39.11 3.88
C ARG A 344 6.62 38.75 5.22
N GLN A 345 6.37 37.54 5.73
CA GLN A 345 6.97 37.01 6.96
C GLN A 345 8.29 36.32 6.62
N TYR A 346 9.26 37.10 6.15
CA TYR A 346 10.46 36.56 5.51
C TYR A 346 11.35 35.70 6.43
N GLN A 347 11.40 36.00 7.73
CA GLN A 347 12.19 35.19 8.67
C GLN A 347 11.59 33.79 8.85
N GLU A 348 10.26 33.70 9.00
CA GLU A 348 9.56 32.42 9.10
C GLU A 348 9.56 31.65 7.76
N ALA A 349 9.52 32.39 6.65
CA ALA A 349 9.67 31.82 5.32
C ALA A 349 11.04 31.14 5.14
N LEU A 350 12.14 31.84 5.50
CA LEU A 350 13.48 31.25 5.47
C LEU A 350 13.59 30.02 6.37
N ALA A 351 13.06 30.06 7.60
CA ALA A 351 13.07 28.90 8.49
C ALA A 351 12.33 27.69 7.90
N SER A 352 11.21 27.94 7.20
CA SER A 352 10.46 26.88 6.52
C SER A 352 11.25 26.30 5.34
N LEU A 353 11.92 27.15 4.56
CA LEU A 353 12.74 26.75 3.42
C LEU A 353 14.02 26.02 3.86
N ASP A 354 14.63 26.45 4.96
CA ASP A 354 15.75 25.74 5.60
C ASP A 354 15.33 24.34 6.04
N GLN A 355 14.12 24.19 6.58
CA GLN A 355 13.59 22.88 6.96
C GLN A 355 13.31 22.01 5.73
N ALA A 356 12.80 22.58 4.63
CA ALA A 356 12.65 21.86 3.35
C ALA A 356 14.00 21.34 2.85
N LEU A 357 15.03 22.20 2.83
CA LEU A 357 16.38 21.86 2.37
C LEU A 357 17.12 20.89 3.31
N LYS A 358 16.79 20.91 4.60
CA LYS A 358 17.31 19.91 5.55
C LYS A 358 16.78 18.51 5.22
N LEU A 359 15.52 18.42 4.78
CA LEU A 359 14.87 17.16 4.39
C LEU A 359 15.32 16.71 3.01
N GLN A 360 15.42 17.64 2.06
CA GLN A 360 15.84 17.39 0.67
C GLN A 360 16.84 18.47 0.23
N PRO A 361 18.16 18.26 0.43
CA PRO A 361 19.19 19.26 0.11
C PRO A 361 19.26 19.65 -1.36
N ASP A 362 18.82 18.78 -2.26
CA ASP A 362 18.77 18.91 -3.72
C ASP A 362 17.37 19.33 -4.24
N ASP A 363 16.50 19.90 -3.39
CA ASP A 363 15.28 20.55 -3.85
C ASP A 363 15.60 21.91 -4.50
N TYR A 364 15.63 21.92 -5.83
CA TYR A 364 15.84 23.13 -6.64
C TYR A 364 14.85 24.25 -6.31
N GLN A 365 13.57 23.93 -6.11
CA GLN A 365 12.54 24.96 -5.87
C GLN A 365 12.69 25.58 -4.49
N ALA A 366 13.04 24.78 -3.48
CA ALA A 366 13.33 25.30 -2.14
C ALA A 366 14.53 26.25 -2.14
N TRP A 367 15.63 25.92 -2.83
CA TRP A 367 16.78 26.82 -3.00
C TRP A 367 16.40 28.13 -3.69
N LYS A 368 15.64 28.04 -4.80
CA LYS A 368 15.15 29.21 -5.53
C LYS A 368 14.29 30.11 -4.65
N ASN A 369 13.29 29.54 -3.98
CA ASN A 369 12.37 30.28 -3.11
C ASN A 369 13.12 30.91 -1.92
N ARG A 370 14.14 30.24 -1.40
CA ARG A 370 14.99 30.76 -0.32
C ARG A 370 15.78 31.97 -0.75
N GLY A 371 16.46 31.88 -1.89
CA GLY A 371 17.20 33.01 -2.45
C GLY A 371 16.30 34.21 -2.75
N ILE A 372 15.11 33.99 -3.35
CA ILE A 372 14.11 35.05 -3.56
C ILE A 372 13.69 35.70 -2.24
N THR A 373 13.41 34.89 -1.21
CA THR A 373 12.99 35.35 0.11
C THR A 373 14.08 36.17 0.80
N ALA A 374 15.34 35.72 0.75
CA ALA A 374 16.47 36.46 1.28
C ALA A 374 16.58 37.85 0.63
N GLY A 375 16.38 37.94 -0.69
CA GLY A 375 16.38 39.24 -1.40
C GLY A 375 15.32 40.22 -0.93
N LYS A 376 14.15 39.73 -0.54
CA LYS A 376 13.07 40.59 -0.02
C LYS A 376 13.36 41.15 1.37
N ILE A 377 14.11 40.44 2.22
CA ILE A 377 14.52 40.94 3.56
C ILE A 377 15.37 42.19 3.43
N PHE A 378 16.23 42.18 2.42
CA PHE A 378 17.29 43.15 2.29
C PHE A 378 16.81 44.52 1.74
N ASN A 379 15.56 44.63 1.28
CA ASN A 379 14.93 45.89 0.87
C ASN A 379 15.74 46.69 -0.19
N TYR A 380 15.15 47.78 -0.68
CA TYR A 380 15.70 48.56 -1.81
C TYR A 380 16.80 49.55 -1.39
N ASP A 381 17.80 49.13 -0.63
CA ASP A 381 18.96 49.97 -0.30
C ASP A 381 20.16 49.50 -1.14
N PRO A 382 20.86 50.38 -1.89
CA PRO A 382 22.03 50.01 -2.71
C PRO A 382 23.12 49.22 -1.98
N PHE A 383 23.32 49.47 -0.69
CA PHE A 383 24.26 48.69 0.12
C PHE A 383 23.72 47.28 0.37
N VAL A 384 22.44 47.16 0.66
CA VAL A 384 21.81 45.89 0.97
C VAL A 384 21.51 45.07 -0.30
N GLN A 385 21.40 45.72 -1.47
CA GLN A 385 21.41 45.09 -2.79
C GLN A 385 22.72 44.35 -3.05
N HIS A 386 23.87 44.99 -2.76
CA HIS A 386 25.17 44.32 -2.90
C HIS A 386 25.28 43.12 -1.96
N LEU A 387 24.80 43.28 -0.71
CA LEU A 387 24.72 42.17 0.25
C LEU A 387 23.84 41.04 -0.28
N PHE A 388 22.66 41.34 -0.82
CA PHE A 388 21.77 40.35 -1.43
C PHE A 388 22.45 39.59 -2.57
N VAL A 389 23.06 40.28 -3.55
CA VAL A 389 23.74 39.61 -4.67
C VAL A 389 24.86 38.71 -4.18
N SER A 390 25.64 39.17 -3.18
CA SER A 390 26.70 38.35 -2.58
C SER A 390 26.17 37.15 -1.81
N HIS A 391 25.06 37.31 -1.09
CA HIS A 391 24.43 36.26 -0.31
C HIS A 391 23.76 35.22 -1.21
N PHE A 392 23.00 35.67 -2.21
CA PHE A 392 22.38 34.80 -3.21
C PHE A 392 23.43 33.96 -3.95
N ARG A 393 24.55 34.57 -4.37
CA ARG A 393 25.66 33.81 -4.99
C ARG A 393 26.28 32.80 -4.03
N LEU A 394 26.47 33.16 -2.76
CA LEU A 394 26.98 32.24 -1.74
C LEU A 394 26.02 31.07 -1.51
N GLU A 395 24.72 31.34 -1.48
CA GLU A 395 23.68 30.31 -1.32
C GLU A 395 23.67 29.35 -2.50
N VAL A 396 23.66 29.85 -3.74
CA VAL A 396 23.77 29.00 -4.94
C VAL A 396 25.06 28.18 -4.90
N SER A 397 26.18 28.75 -4.45
CA SER A 397 27.44 28.02 -4.31
C SER A 397 27.40 26.92 -3.23
N ASN A 398 26.52 27.07 -2.24
CA ASN A 398 26.33 26.08 -1.17
C ASN A 398 25.29 25.00 -1.54
N ALA A 399 24.56 25.16 -2.65
CA ALA A 399 23.66 24.12 -3.15
C ALA A 399 24.47 22.87 -3.55
N PRO A 400 23.85 21.66 -3.53
CA PRO A 400 24.49 20.45 -4.03
C PRO A 400 25.07 20.64 -5.43
N GLN A 401 26.26 20.08 -5.70
CA GLN A 401 26.96 20.25 -6.98
C GLN A 401 26.11 19.90 -8.20
N GLU A 402 25.21 18.94 -8.06
CA GLU A 402 24.31 18.47 -9.12
C GLU A 402 23.22 19.51 -9.46
N LEU A 403 22.87 20.39 -8.51
CA LEU A 403 21.91 21.47 -8.71
C LEU A 403 22.52 22.74 -9.25
N ILE A 404 23.81 23.01 -9.02
CA ILE A 404 24.46 24.26 -9.43
C ILE A 404 24.22 24.55 -10.92
N PRO A 405 24.42 23.60 -11.87
CA PRO A 405 24.15 23.86 -13.28
C PRO A 405 22.68 24.16 -13.59
N SER A 406 21.73 23.55 -12.85
CA SER A 406 20.30 23.78 -13.03
C SER A 406 19.86 25.13 -12.46
N LEU A 407 20.39 25.50 -11.29
CA LEU A 407 20.22 26.84 -10.70
C LEU A 407 20.84 27.91 -11.59
N GLU A 408 22.00 27.62 -12.18
CA GLU A 408 22.66 28.48 -13.16
C GLU A 408 21.87 28.61 -14.48
N ALA A 409 21.30 27.51 -14.99
CA ALA A 409 20.58 27.47 -16.26
C ALA A 409 19.13 28.00 -16.19
N ASN A 410 18.43 27.82 -15.07
CA ASN A 410 17.05 28.27 -14.88
C ASN A 410 16.96 29.73 -14.39
N ASP A 411 17.80 30.58 -14.98
CA ASP A 411 17.61 32.03 -14.99
C ASP A 411 17.66 32.68 -13.58
N TRP A 412 18.58 32.26 -12.70
CA TRP A 412 18.92 33.07 -11.52
C TRP A 412 19.36 34.49 -11.92
N GLU A 413 19.98 34.62 -13.10
CA GLU A 413 20.29 35.90 -13.72
C GLU A 413 19.03 36.69 -14.06
N GLN A 414 17.90 36.05 -14.36
CA GLN A 414 16.61 36.70 -14.57
C GLN A 414 16.01 37.20 -13.25
N HIS A 415 16.10 36.45 -12.15
CA HIS A 415 15.71 36.93 -10.82
C HIS A 415 16.60 38.09 -10.37
N LEU A 416 17.91 37.97 -10.60
CA LEU A 416 18.86 39.06 -10.42
C LEU A 416 18.54 40.26 -11.33
N THR A 417 18.15 40.02 -12.58
CA THR A 417 17.82 41.06 -13.57
C THR A 417 16.50 41.74 -13.23
N GLN A 418 15.48 41.03 -12.77
CA GLN A 418 14.22 41.59 -12.28
C GLN A 418 14.47 42.45 -11.04
N PHE A 419 15.32 41.98 -10.13
CA PHE A 419 15.79 42.78 -9.00
C PHE A 419 16.52 44.04 -9.51
N GLN A 420 17.50 43.90 -10.39
CA GLN A 420 18.24 45.00 -11.03
C GLN A 420 17.39 45.93 -11.91
N ALA A 421 16.24 45.46 -12.42
CA ALA A 421 15.30 46.22 -13.24
C ALA A 421 14.32 47.00 -12.39
N SER A 422 13.88 46.44 -11.24
CA SER A 422 13.16 47.20 -10.20
C SER A 422 13.97 48.44 -9.78
N LEU A 423 15.31 48.24 -9.63
CA LEU A 423 16.45 49.13 -9.99
C LEU A 423 16.16 50.49 -10.61
N ARG A 424 15.56 50.40 -11.79
CA ARG A 424 15.52 51.47 -12.78
C ARG A 424 14.17 52.17 -12.79
N THR A 425 13.16 51.58 -12.15
CA THR A 425 11.78 52.06 -12.14
C THR A 425 11.41 52.86 -10.89
N SER A 426 12.31 53.00 -9.91
CA SER A 426 12.04 53.66 -8.63
C SER A 426 12.79 54.99 -8.40
N THR A 427 13.40 55.58 -9.43
CA THR A 427 13.81 57.00 -9.43
C THR A 427 12.61 57.85 -9.79
#